data_AF-A0A4P9YB60-F1
#
_entry.id   AF-A0A4P9YB60-F1
#
_cell.length_a   1.000
_cell.length_b   1.000
_cell.length_c   1.000
_cell.angle_alpha   90.00
_cell.angle_beta   90.00
_cell.angle_gamma   90.00
#
_symmetry.space_group_name_H-M   'P 1'
#
loop_
_entity.id
_entity.type
_entity.pdbx_description
1 polymer ?
#
loop_
_entity_poly.entity_id
_entity_poly.type
_entity_poly.pdbx_seq_one_letter_code
_entity_poly.pdbx_strand_id
1 'polypeptide(L)'
;AKEKKIQKKKAMGDLKDQTKERELPIVEQLGKRKRIRPLEYWRNERVVYENRTIKDVIVKPIEIDKPQPKKSNPSLRLKGYKEQRDSIELPILDFESKKEKEKIIACTRDSKGARKIAGVGLKIKNNFDEKSMVSGLMVFDPKSEKSNSNSGAFSMVFYVVSGRFEVSIHKNTFILSVGGQFHVPRGNQYKIRNVTQREAKLFFCNCKFD
;
A
#
# COMPACT_ATOMS: atom_id res chain seq x y z
N ALA A 1 46.23 -62.09 -24.52
CA ALA A 1 46.23 -62.02 -25.99
C ALA A 1 45.77 -60.62 -26.43
N LYS A 2 46.57 -59.95 -27.25
CA LYS A 2 46.34 -58.84 -28.20
C LYS A 2 45.11 -57.92 -27.97
N GLU A 3 45.26 -56.63 -27.67
CA GLU A 3 45.61 -55.50 -28.57
C GLU A 3 44.57 -55.10 -29.65
N LYS A 4 44.32 -53.77 -29.71
CA LYS A 4 43.84 -52.87 -30.81
C LYS A 4 42.37 -52.41 -30.76
N LYS A 5 42.11 -51.16 -30.35
CA LYS A 5 42.12 -49.85 -31.08
C LYS A 5 40.71 -49.52 -31.64
N ILE A 6 39.94 -48.60 -31.05
CA ILE A 6 40.00 -47.12 -31.16
C ILE A 6 40.06 -46.63 -32.63
N GLN A 7 38.96 -46.01 -33.11
CA GLN A 7 38.82 -44.61 -33.61
C GLN A 7 37.55 -44.45 -34.48
N LYS A 8 36.55 -43.65 -34.04
CA LYS A 8 36.18 -42.27 -34.51
C LYS A 8 35.63 -42.22 -35.95
N LYS A 9 34.57 -41.50 -36.36
CA LYS A 9 33.72 -40.42 -35.80
C LYS A 9 32.62 -40.09 -36.85
N LYS A 10 31.42 -39.64 -36.40
CA LYS A 10 30.44 -38.69 -37.03
C LYS A 10 29.85 -39.06 -38.41
N ALA A 11 28.58 -38.79 -38.78
CA ALA A 11 27.55 -37.84 -38.34
C ALA A 11 26.14 -38.40 -38.75
N MET A 12 25.05 -38.17 -37.99
CA MET A 12 23.96 -37.20 -38.29
C MET A 12 23.01 -37.69 -39.42
N GLY A 13 21.68 -37.82 -39.28
CA GLY A 13 20.74 -37.39 -38.25
C GLY A 13 19.32 -37.94 -38.51
N ASP A 14 18.39 -37.44 -37.69
CA ASP A 14 16.93 -37.35 -37.89
C ASP A 14 16.06 -38.60 -37.78
N LEU A 15 15.46 -38.78 -36.59
CA LEU A 15 14.25 -39.58 -36.36
C LEU A 15 13.13 -38.67 -35.83
N LYS A 16 12.15 -38.35 -36.68
CA LYS A 16 10.79 -37.91 -36.32
C LYS A 16 9.84 -38.44 -37.40
N ASP A 17 8.98 -39.40 -37.07
CA ASP A 17 7.63 -39.23 -36.50
C ASP A 17 6.58 -39.31 -37.62
N GLN A 18 5.95 -40.47 -37.80
CA GLN A 18 4.85 -40.69 -38.76
C GLN A 18 3.83 -41.68 -38.18
N THR A 19 2.78 -41.16 -37.55
CA THR A 19 1.53 -41.91 -37.34
C THR A 19 0.53 -41.47 -38.40
N LYS A 20 0.14 -42.42 -39.26
CA LYS A 20 -0.75 -42.22 -40.41
C LYS A 20 -2.18 -41.89 -39.99
N GLU A 21 -2.71 -40.82 -40.57
CA GLU A 21 -4.13 -40.44 -40.54
C GLU A 21 -5.00 -41.45 -41.30
N ARG A 22 -6.20 -41.74 -40.76
CA ARG A 22 -7.29 -42.40 -41.48
C ARG A 22 -8.14 -41.33 -42.14
N GLU A 23 -8.19 -41.31 -43.46
CA GLU A 23 -9.06 -40.41 -44.21
C GLU A 23 -10.52 -40.86 -44.12
N LEU A 24 -11.42 -39.92 -43.78
CA LEU A 24 -12.87 -40.06 -43.94
C LEU A 24 -13.37 -38.98 -44.90
N PRO A 25 -14.37 -39.29 -45.76
CA PRO A 25 -14.69 -38.49 -46.94
C PRO A 25 -15.33 -37.14 -46.58
N ILE A 26 -14.98 -36.13 -47.37
CA ILE A 26 -15.47 -34.76 -47.27
C ILE A 26 -16.96 -34.75 -47.62
N VAL A 27 -17.82 -34.53 -46.61
CA VAL A 27 -19.19 -34.07 -46.81
C VAL A 27 -19.18 -32.56 -46.64
N GLU A 28 -19.12 -31.85 -47.76
CA GLU A 28 -19.34 -30.40 -47.81
C GLU A 28 -20.79 -30.10 -47.43
N GLN A 29 -21.00 -29.43 -46.29
CA GLN A 29 -21.88 -28.25 -46.14
C GLN A 29 -21.65 -27.64 -44.74
N LEU A 30 -20.57 -26.87 -44.58
CA LEU A 30 -20.34 -26.04 -43.40
C LEU A 30 -20.34 -24.57 -43.83
N GLY A 31 -21.27 -23.79 -43.29
CA GLY A 31 -21.37 -22.35 -43.55
C GLY A 31 -20.05 -21.63 -43.26
N LYS A 32 -19.71 -20.63 -44.10
CA LYS A 32 -18.45 -19.87 -44.13
C LYS A 32 -18.20 -18.97 -42.89
N ARG A 33 -18.48 -19.45 -41.68
CA ARG A 33 -18.21 -18.71 -40.43
C ARG A 33 -16.76 -18.93 -40.03
N LYS A 34 -15.96 -17.85 -39.98
CA LYS A 34 -14.61 -17.88 -39.43
C LYS A 34 -14.68 -18.13 -37.93
N ARG A 35 -14.03 -19.20 -37.45
CA ARG A 35 -13.91 -19.49 -36.01
C ARG A 35 -12.82 -18.60 -35.43
N ILE A 36 -13.20 -17.66 -34.57
CA ILE A 36 -12.26 -16.77 -33.87
C ILE A 36 -11.73 -17.48 -32.62
N ARG A 37 -10.44 -17.31 -32.30
CA ARG A 37 -9.85 -17.83 -31.06
C ARG A 37 -10.45 -17.13 -29.83
N PRO A 38 -10.50 -17.78 -28.65
CA PRO A 38 -10.91 -17.12 -27.41
C PRO A 38 -10.08 -15.84 -27.16
N LEU A 39 -10.73 -14.75 -26.76
CA LEU A 39 -10.09 -13.47 -26.48
C LEU A 39 -9.29 -13.53 -25.17
N GLU A 40 -8.06 -13.01 -25.18
CA GLU A 40 -7.31 -12.73 -23.94
C GLU A 40 -7.75 -11.37 -23.38
N TYR A 41 -8.94 -11.31 -22.79
CA TYR A 41 -9.52 -10.07 -22.26
C TYR A 41 -8.62 -9.37 -21.23
N TRP A 42 -7.79 -10.14 -20.50
CA TRP A 42 -6.82 -9.62 -19.53
C TRP A 42 -5.66 -8.83 -20.16
N ARG A 43 -5.49 -8.89 -21.49
CA ARG A 43 -4.57 -8.02 -22.27
C ARG A 43 -5.29 -6.88 -22.98
N ASN A 44 -6.57 -6.65 -22.65
CA ASN A 44 -7.42 -5.65 -23.30
C ASN A 44 -7.69 -5.93 -24.80
N GLU A 45 -7.59 -7.20 -25.25
CA GLU A 45 -7.99 -7.61 -26.61
C GLU A 45 -9.53 -7.51 -26.76
N ARG A 46 -10.02 -6.90 -27.85
CA ARG A 46 -11.46 -6.78 -28.15
C ARG A 46 -11.71 -7.09 -29.63
N VAL A 47 -12.81 -7.79 -29.94
CA VAL A 47 -13.28 -7.95 -31.32
C VAL A 47 -14.03 -6.68 -31.71
N VAL A 48 -13.50 -5.95 -32.69
CA VAL A 48 -14.18 -4.82 -33.31
C VAL A 48 -14.83 -5.32 -34.59
N TYR A 49 -16.16 -5.23 -34.67
CA TYR A 49 -16.92 -5.57 -35.86
C TYR A 49 -17.04 -4.31 -36.74
N GLU A 50 -16.42 -4.31 -37.92
CA GLU A 50 -16.60 -3.26 -38.91
C GLU A 50 -17.54 -3.78 -40.02
N ASN A 51 -18.65 -3.08 -40.26
CA ASN A 51 -19.55 -3.42 -41.37
C ASN A 51 -19.01 -2.77 -42.66
N ARG A 52 -18.42 -3.58 -43.56
CA ARG A 52 -18.13 -3.16 -44.94
C ARG A 52 -18.74 -4.12 -45.96
N THR A 53 -19.32 -3.53 -47.00
CA THR A 53 -20.09 -4.18 -48.05
C THR A 53 -19.18 -4.94 -49.02
N ILE A 54 -19.31 -6.27 -48.99
CA ILE A 54 -19.19 -7.27 -50.08
C ILE A 54 -17.85 -7.41 -50.87
N LYS A 55 -17.38 -8.67 -50.87
CA LYS A 55 -16.31 -9.37 -51.63
C LYS A 55 -14.88 -9.31 -51.04
N ASP A 56 -14.47 -10.50 -50.58
CA ASP A 56 -13.13 -10.98 -50.20
C ASP A 56 -12.45 -10.39 -48.96
N VAL A 57 -12.57 -11.11 -47.83
CA VAL A 57 -12.10 -10.65 -46.51
C VAL A 57 -10.81 -11.35 -46.10
N ILE A 58 -9.67 -10.67 -46.28
CA ILE A 58 -8.44 -10.90 -45.51
C ILE A 58 -8.56 -10.10 -44.21
N VAL A 59 -8.61 -10.78 -43.06
CA VAL A 59 -8.55 -10.11 -41.76
C VAL A 59 -7.07 -9.89 -41.45
N LYS A 60 -6.58 -8.66 -41.58
CA LYS A 60 -5.27 -8.31 -41.04
C LYS A 60 -5.44 -8.03 -39.54
N PRO A 61 -4.68 -8.69 -38.65
CA PRO A 61 -4.63 -8.25 -37.26
C PRO A 61 -4.03 -6.84 -37.22
N ILE A 62 -4.79 -5.89 -36.67
CA ILE A 62 -4.30 -4.54 -36.40
C ILE A 62 -3.32 -4.67 -35.24
N GLU A 63 -2.06 -4.25 -35.43
CA GLU A 63 -1.13 -4.10 -34.33
C GLU A 63 -1.66 -3.00 -33.40
N ILE A 64 -1.94 -3.39 -32.16
CA ILE A 64 -2.37 -2.46 -31.10
C ILE A 64 -1.12 -1.68 -30.70
N ASP A 65 -1.09 -0.38 -30.98
CA ASP A 65 -0.14 0.52 -30.34
C ASP A 65 -0.29 0.36 -28.83
N LYS A 66 0.70 -0.30 -28.20
CA LYS A 66 0.76 -0.41 -26.73
C LYS A 66 0.61 1.01 -26.19
N PRO A 67 -0.31 1.28 -25.24
CA PRO A 67 -0.46 2.61 -24.68
C PRO A 67 0.89 3.03 -24.10
N GLN A 68 1.54 3.98 -24.79
CA GLN A 68 2.76 4.59 -24.29
C GLN A 68 2.39 5.21 -22.93
N PRO A 69 3.11 4.90 -21.83
CA PRO A 69 2.83 5.54 -20.56
C PRO A 69 2.89 7.04 -20.78
N LYS A 70 1.78 7.74 -20.51
CA LYS A 70 1.76 9.20 -20.54
C LYS A 70 2.88 9.65 -19.62
N LYS A 71 3.94 10.26 -20.17
CA LYS A 71 4.99 10.89 -19.36
C LYS A 71 4.26 11.90 -18.48
N SER A 72 4.31 11.71 -17.16
CA SER A 72 3.75 12.69 -16.24
C SER A 72 4.48 14.00 -16.51
N ASN A 73 3.75 15.04 -16.94
CA ASN A 73 4.33 16.35 -17.14
C ASN A 73 4.89 16.82 -15.78
N PRO A 74 6.23 16.93 -15.61
CA PRO A 74 6.81 17.36 -14.33
C PRO A 74 6.42 18.81 -13.99
N SER A 75 5.87 19.54 -14.96
CA SER A 75 5.45 20.93 -14.88
C SER A 75 4.14 21.17 -14.13
N LEU A 76 3.38 20.13 -13.76
CA LEU A 76 2.30 20.25 -12.77
C LEU A 76 2.82 20.17 -11.31
N ARG A 77 4.10 20.44 -11.08
CA ARG A 77 4.55 20.85 -9.74
C ARG A 77 3.87 22.17 -9.42
N LEU A 78 2.87 22.13 -8.52
CA LEU A 78 2.22 23.33 -7.96
C LEU A 78 3.30 24.36 -7.59
N LYS A 79 3.44 25.38 -8.44
CA LYS A 79 4.38 26.47 -8.27
C LYS A 79 3.79 27.38 -7.20
N GLY A 80 4.20 27.20 -5.94
CA GLY A 80 3.82 28.10 -4.85
C GLY A 80 3.30 27.46 -3.56
N TYR A 81 3.82 26.31 -3.13
CA TYR A 81 3.74 26.02 -1.69
C TYR A 81 4.66 27.01 -0.97
N LYS A 82 4.05 28.08 -0.45
CA LYS A 82 4.64 28.95 0.59
C LYS A 82 5.27 28.06 1.67
N GLU A 83 6.34 28.54 2.31
CA GLU A 83 7.09 27.84 3.38
C GLU A 83 6.22 26.83 4.13
N GLN A 84 6.64 25.57 4.13
CA GLN A 84 5.90 24.48 4.74
C GLN A 84 5.72 24.77 6.23
N ARG A 85 4.57 25.33 6.60
CA ARG A 85 4.23 25.59 8.00
C ARG A 85 4.00 24.26 8.72
N ASP A 86 4.54 24.15 9.92
CA ASP A 86 4.43 22.94 10.75
C ASP A 86 2.99 22.70 11.23
N SER A 87 2.22 23.78 11.39
CA SER A 87 0.80 23.79 11.77
C SER A 87 0.05 24.89 11.04
N ILE A 88 -1.26 24.70 10.88
CA ILE A 88 -2.20 25.67 10.31
C ILE A 88 -3.18 26.05 11.41
N GLU A 89 -3.18 27.33 11.77
CA GLU A 89 -4.08 27.95 12.74
C GLU A 89 -5.07 28.84 12.02
N LEU A 90 -6.36 28.68 12.32
CA LEU A 90 -7.45 29.45 11.72
C LEU A 90 -8.51 29.80 12.77
N PRO A 91 -9.25 30.92 12.59
CA PRO A 91 -10.44 31.20 13.37
C PRO A 91 -11.54 30.20 13.01
N ILE A 92 -12.07 29.50 14.02
CA ILE A 92 -13.18 28.55 13.86
C ILE A 92 -14.27 28.88 14.86
N LEU A 93 -15.52 28.68 14.46
CA LEU A 93 -16.66 28.78 15.34
C LEU A 93 -16.59 27.74 16.48
N ASP A 94 -16.49 28.22 17.71
CA ASP A 94 -16.52 27.39 18.91
C ASP A 94 -17.92 26.86 19.19
N PHE A 95 -18.05 25.56 19.43
CA PHE A 95 -19.34 24.91 19.56
C PHE A 95 -20.15 25.40 20.78
N GLU A 96 -19.49 25.61 21.93
CA GLU A 96 -20.14 26.03 23.17
C GLU A 96 -20.43 27.54 23.17
N SER A 97 -19.42 28.37 22.89
CA SER A 97 -19.56 29.84 22.99
C SER A 97 -20.19 30.50 21.76
N LYS A 98 -20.32 29.78 20.63
CA LYS A 98 -20.79 30.32 19.34
C LYS A 98 -19.99 31.53 18.83
N LYS A 99 -18.74 31.68 19.27
CA LYS A 99 -17.81 32.73 18.84
C LYS A 99 -16.63 32.13 18.10
N GLU A 100 -16.01 32.90 17.21
CA GLU A 100 -14.78 32.48 16.55
C GLU A 100 -13.61 32.47 17.54
N LYS A 101 -12.82 31.39 17.51
CA LYS A 101 -11.58 31.22 18.28
C LYS A 101 -10.50 30.69 17.35
N GLU A 102 -9.28 31.20 17.48
CA GLU A 102 -8.14 30.66 16.75
C GLU A 102 -7.80 29.26 17.27
N LYS A 103 -7.75 28.29 16.37
CA LYS A 103 -7.42 26.89 16.69
C LYS A 103 -6.52 26.30 15.62
N ILE A 104 -5.63 25.38 16.04
CA ILE A 104 -4.86 24.54 15.13
C ILE A 104 -5.81 23.52 14.48
N ILE A 105 -5.93 23.55 13.15
CA ILE A 105 -6.79 22.61 12.39
C ILE A 105 -6.02 21.54 11.64
N ALA A 106 -4.74 21.79 11.37
CA ALA A 106 -3.89 20.86 10.66
C ALA A 106 -2.46 20.98 11.18
N CYS A 107 -1.78 19.84 11.20
CA CYS A 107 -0.38 19.73 11.59
C CYS A 107 0.33 18.78 10.64
N THR A 108 1.58 19.08 10.30
CA THR A 108 2.41 18.16 9.52
C THR A 108 2.98 17.05 10.41
N ARG A 109 3.38 15.95 9.76
CA ARG A 109 4.00 14.78 10.44
C ARG A 109 5.23 15.16 11.26
N ASP A 110 6.02 16.10 10.75
CA ASP A 110 7.32 16.49 11.32
C ASP A 110 7.24 17.83 12.08
N SER A 111 6.03 18.20 12.51
CA SER A 111 5.78 19.44 13.22
C SER A 111 6.58 19.51 14.53
N LYS A 112 7.36 20.58 14.69
CA LYS A 112 8.29 20.76 15.83
C LYS A 112 7.55 20.98 17.16
N GLY A 113 8.25 20.90 18.29
CA GLY A 113 7.70 21.25 19.61
C GLY A 113 7.29 20.06 20.50
N ALA A 114 7.81 18.86 20.25
CA ALA A 114 7.60 17.74 21.17
C ALA A 114 8.33 17.99 22.50
N ARG A 115 7.58 17.97 23.61
CA ARG A 115 8.12 18.15 24.95
C ARG A 115 8.75 16.85 25.42
N LYS A 116 10.04 16.87 25.76
CA LYS A 116 10.71 15.70 26.35
C LYS A 116 10.20 15.49 27.77
N ILE A 117 9.87 14.25 28.11
CA ILE A 117 9.51 13.87 29.48
C ILE A 117 10.80 13.54 30.22
N ALA A 118 11.06 14.21 31.35
CA ALA A 118 12.26 13.96 32.14
C ALA A 118 12.31 12.50 32.62
N GLY A 119 13.49 11.88 32.52
CA GLY A 119 13.72 10.49 32.96
C GLY A 119 13.17 9.39 32.02
N VAL A 120 12.40 9.74 30.99
CA VAL A 120 11.84 8.79 30.02
C VAL A 120 12.32 9.19 28.62
N GLY A 121 12.81 8.24 27.82
CA GLY A 121 13.20 8.48 26.42
C GLY A 121 12.01 8.71 25.49
N LEU A 122 11.11 9.61 25.86
CA LEU A 122 9.82 9.86 25.24
C LEU A 122 9.58 11.36 25.14
N LYS A 123 9.22 11.81 23.94
CA LYS A 123 8.76 13.18 23.67
C LYS A 123 7.30 13.12 23.27
N ILE A 124 6.46 13.96 23.86
CA ILE A 124 5.03 14.03 23.54
C ILE A 124 4.70 15.42 23.02
N LYS A 125 3.93 15.45 21.93
CA LYS A 125 3.33 16.67 21.39
C LYS A 125 1.82 16.46 21.27
N ASN A 126 1.03 17.29 21.94
CA ASN A 126 -0.40 17.37 21.65
C ASN A 126 -0.56 18.27 20.42
N ASN A 127 -1.24 17.76 19.39
CA ASN A 127 -1.52 18.53 18.17
C ASN A 127 -2.92 19.14 18.22
N PHE A 128 -3.89 18.37 18.72
CA PHE A 128 -5.28 18.80 18.89
C PHE A 128 -5.68 18.51 20.32
N ASP A 129 -6.17 19.52 21.02
CA ASP A 129 -6.54 19.45 22.44
C ASP A 129 -7.94 20.04 22.60
N GLU A 130 -8.94 19.16 22.64
CA GLU A 130 -10.35 19.48 22.86
C GLU A 130 -10.80 18.79 24.15
N LYS A 131 -11.86 19.33 24.76
CA LYS A 131 -12.40 18.84 26.04
C LYS A 131 -12.67 17.32 26.06
N SER A 132 -13.21 16.78 24.97
CA SER A 132 -13.54 15.35 24.84
C SER A 132 -12.45 14.51 24.19
N MET A 133 -11.49 15.14 23.49
CA MET A 133 -10.52 14.44 22.65
C MET A 133 -9.18 15.17 22.62
N VAL A 134 -8.11 14.44 22.91
CA VAL A 134 -6.74 14.91 22.74
C VAL A 134 -6.04 13.99 21.77
N SER A 135 -5.39 14.54 20.75
CA SER A 135 -4.58 13.75 19.82
C SER A 135 -3.25 14.42 19.51
N GLY A 136 -2.29 13.61 19.11
CA GLY A 136 -0.92 14.09 18.99
C GLY A 136 0.07 13.02 18.56
N LEU A 137 1.35 13.35 18.77
CA LEU A 137 2.47 12.51 18.40
C LEU A 137 3.30 12.15 19.65
N MET A 138 3.66 10.88 19.75
CA MET A 138 4.66 10.38 20.68
C MET A 138 5.90 9.95 19.91
N VAL A 139 7.06 10.48 20.30
CA VAL A 139 8.36 10.14 19.72
C VAL A 139 9.18 9.42 20.78
N PHE A 140 9.48 8.15 20.50
CA PHE A 140 10.26 7.29 21.36
C PHE A 140 11.71 7.28 20.89
N ASP A 141 12.63 7.58 21.79
CA ASP A 141 14.06 7.34 21.60
C ASP A 141 14.32 5.82 21.35
N PRO A 142 15.48 5.44 20.79
CA PRO A 142 15.83 4.03 20.60
C PRO A 142 15.68 3.22 21.89
N LYS A 143 15.04 2.05 21.79
CA LYS A 143 14.82 1.11 22.92
C LYS A 143 14.05 1.66 24.13
N SER A 144 13.51 2.88 24.05
CA SER A 144 12.76 3.48 25.16
C SER A 144 11.35 2.89 25.29
N GLU A 145 10.76 3.06 26.46
CA GLU A 145 9.41 2.60 26.75
C GLU A 145 8.60 3.66 27.49
N LYS A 146 7.30 3.64 27.24
CA LYS A 146 6.30 4.26 28.09
C LYS A 146 5.97 3.24 29.17
N SER A 147 6.16 3.63 30.43
CA SER A 147 5.89 2.78 31.59
C SER A 147 4.45 2.29 31.64
N ASN A 148 4.24 1.17 32.34
CA ASN A 148 2.91 0.59 32.52
C ASN A 148 1.97 1.63 33.16
N SER A 149 0.89 1.95 32.47
CA SER A 149 -0.08 2.97 32.86
C SER A 149 -1.50 2.42 32.72
N ASN A 150 -2.43 2.90 33.55
CA ASN A 150 -3.86 2.59 33.38
C ASN A 150 -4.51 3.64 32.46
N SER A 151 -5.33 3.19 31.52
CA SER A 151 -6.14 4.05 30.64
C SER A 151 -7.24 4.82 31.37
N GLY A 152 -7.66 4.37 32.57
CA GLY A 152 -8.68 5.01 33.37
C GLY A 152 -10.00 5.16 32.59
N ALA A 153 -10.56 6.37 32.57
CA ALA A 153 -11.77 6.68 31.82
C ALA A 153 -11.53 6.92 30.31
N PHE A 154 -10.28 6.95 29.84
CA PHE A 154 -9.95 7.26 28.46
C PHE A 154 -9.98 6.02 27.58
N SER A 155 -10.52 6.17 26.37
CA SER A 155 -10.39 5.21 25.27
C SER A 155 -9.33 5.73 24.32
N MET A 156 -8.27 4.95 24.08
CA MET A 156 -7.09 5.43 23.34
C MET A 156 -6.88 4.64 22.05
N VAL A 157 -6.61 5.33 20.94
CA VAL A 157 -6.23 4.73 19.67
C VAL A 157 -4.82 5.19 19.31
N PHE A 158 -4.00 4.26 18.87
CA PHE A 158 -2.63 4.53 18.42
C PHE A 158 -2.42 4.04 17.00
N TYR A 159 -1.60 4.76 16.24
CA TYR A 159 -1.20 4.41 14.88
C TYR A 159 0.31 4.53 14.72
N VAL A 160 0.94 3.50 14.14
CA VAL A 160 2.39 3.44 13.95
C VAL A 160 2.80 4.25 12.72
N VAL A 161 3.33 5.45 12.97
CA VAL A 161 3.84 6.35 11.92
C VAL A 161 5.22 5.89 11.44
N SER A 162 6.10 5.50 12.36
CA SER A 162 7.42 4.96 12.03
C SER A 162 7.95 4.03 13.12
N GLY A 163 8.77 3.05 12.72
CA GLY A 163 9.39 2.09 13.63
C GLY A 163 8.53 0.84 13.88
N ARG A 164 8.82 0.17 15.00
CA ARG A 164 8.17 -1.06 15.44
C ARG A 164 8.02 -1.03 16.96
N PHE A 165 6.85 -1.37 17.44
CA PHE A 165 6.49 -1.27 18.85
C PHE A 165 6.03 -2.61 19.38
N GLU A 166 6.59 -3.00 20.52
CA GLU A 166 6.03 -4.02 21.39
C GLU A 166 4.99 -3.35 22.28
N VAL A 167 3.77 -3.85 22.24
CA VAL A 167 2.63 -3.30 22.96
C VAL A 167 2.08 -4.40 23.85
N SER A 168 1.93 -4.09 25.14
CA SER A 168 1.25 -4.94 26.10
C SER A 168 -0.05 -4.28 26.53
N ILE A 169 -1.16 -5.00 26.47
CA ILE A 169 -2.47 -4.58 26.97
C ILE A 169 -3.00 -5.71 27.83
N HIS A 170 -3.23 -5.44 29.11
CA HIS A 170 -3.55 -6.45 30.11
C HIS A 170 -2.49 -7.59 30.14
N LYS A 171 -2.86 -8.80 29.72
CA LYS A 171 -1.99 -10.00 29.67
C LYS A 171 -1.44 -10.29 28.28
N ASN A 172 -1.89 -9.56 27.26
CA ASN A 172 -1.54 -9.81 25.88
C ASN A 172 -0.41 -8.89 25.45
N THR A 173 0.60 -9.46 24.81
CA THR A 173 1.72 -8.71 24.21
C THR A 173 1.82 -9.06 22.74
N PHE A 174 1.98 -8.05 21.90
CA PHE A 174 2.13 -8.20 20.46
C PHE A 174 3.04 -7.11 19.90
N ILE A 175 3.50 -7.30 18.66
CA ILE A 175 4.39 -6.35 18.00
C ILE A 175 3.73 -5.78 16.75
N LEU A 176 3.66 -4.45 16.66
CA LEU A 176 3.15 -3.73 15.49
C LEU A 176 4.26 -2.96 14.77
N SER A 177 4.20 -2.98 13.44
CA SER A 177 5.09 -2.20 12.57
C SER A 177 4.32 -1.04 11.93
N VAL A 178 5.02 -0.22 11.15
CA VAL A 178 4.45 0.93 10.41
C VAL A 178 3.14 0.59 9.70
N GLY A 179 2.15 1.46 9.83
CA GLY A 179 0.79 1.25 9.31
C GLY A 179 -0.14 0.47 10.23
N GLY A 180 0.39 -0.18 11.27
CA GLY A 180 -0.41 -0.84 12.29
C GLY A 180 -1.15 0.14 13.18
N GLN A 181 -2.34 -0.24 13.62
CA GLN A 181 -3.14 0.51 14.60
C GLN A 181 -3.58 -0.41 15.73
N PHE A 182 -3.73 0.13 16.93
CA PHE A 182 -4.26 -0.60 18.08
C PHE A 182 -5.10 0.32 18.97
N HIS A 183 -6.02 -0.31 19.70
CA HIS A 183 -6.93 0.33 20.63
C HIS A 183 -6.62 -0.15 22.04
N VAL A 184 -6.56 0.78 22.99
CA VAL A 184 -6.52 0.51 24.43
C VAL A 184 -7.89 0.89 24.99
N PRO A 185 -8.74 -0.10 25.32
CA PRO A 185 -10.04 0.17 25.93
C PRO A 185 -9.88 0.72 27.35
N ARG A 186 -10.92 1.42 27.82
CA ARG A 186 -10.97 2.01 29.17
C ARG A 186 -10.68 0.98 30.27
N GLY A 187 -10.07 1.42 31.37
CA GLY A 187 -9.75 0.61 32.55
C GLY A 187 -8.63 -0.41 32.38
N ASN A 188 -8.00 -0.49 31.19
CA ASN A 188 -6.91 -1.44 30.94
C ASN A 188 -5.54 -0.85 31.28
N GLN A 189 -4.68 -1.72 31.82
CA GLN A 189 -3.25 -1.47 31.91
C GLN A 189 -2.60 -1.68 30.55
N TYR A 190 -1.70 -0.79 30.17
CA TYR A 190 -0.96 -0.88 28.92
C TYR A 190 0.47 -0.39 29.04
N LYS A 191 1.34 -0.96 28.21
CA LYS A 191 2.77 -0.62 28.09
C LYS A 191 3.15 -0.58 26.61
N ILE A 192 4.01 0.36 26.23
CA ILE A 192 4.44 0.54 24.83
C ILE A 192 5.95 0.71 24.82
N ARG A 193 6.65 -0.10 24.02
CA ARG A 193 8.11 -0.09 23.90
C ARG A 193 8.56 -0.01 22.45
N ASN A 194 9.47 0.90 22.16
CA ASN A 194 10.17 0.92 20.87
C ASN A 194 11.19 -0.22 20.83
N VAL A 195 11.01 -1.20 19.94
CA VAL A 195 11.97 -2.31 19.81
C VAL A 195 13.11 -2.03 18.83
N THR A 196 13.06 -0.90 18.12
CA THR A 196 14.05 -0.53 17.10
C THR A 196 15.26 0.20 17.69
N GLN A 197 16.34 0.28 16.90
CA GLN A 197 17.58 1.02 17.25
C GLN A 197 17.54 2.48 16.78
N ARG A 198 16.38 2.96 16.33
CA ARG A 198 16.17 4.33 15.83
C ARG A 198 14.98 4.94 16.56
N GLU A 199 14.80 6.24 16.41
CA GLU A 199 13.58 6.90 16.89
C GLU A 199 12.35 6.30 16.18
N ALA A 200 11.30 6.05 16.96
CA ALA A 200 10.03 5.53 16.49
C ALA A 200 8.89 6.48 16.87
N LYS A 201 7.87 6.58 16.03
CA LYS A 201 6.78 7.56 16.18
C LYS A 201 5.43 6.88 16.21
N LEU A 202 4.61 7.25 17.19
CA LEU A 202 3.19 6.90 17.27
C LEU A 202 2.34 8.16 17.17
N PHE A 203 1.32 8.12 16.33
CA PHE A 203 0.17 8.99 16.51
C PHE A 203 -0.71 8.39 17.61
N PHE A 204 -1.31 9.25 18.44
CA PHE A 204 -2.27 8.83 19.44
C PHE A 204 -3.50 9.74 19.42
N CYS A 205 -4.64 9.17 19.82
CA CYS A 205 -5.88 9.87 20.08
C CYS A 205 -6.51 9.29 21.34
N ASN A 206 -6.72 10.15 22.34
CA ASN A 206 -7.35 9.82 23.61
C ASN A 206 -8.71 10.50 23.64
N CYS A 207 -9.77 9.71 23.78
CA CYS A 207 -11.12 10.23 23.93
C CYS A 207 -11.60 9.95 25.35
N LYS A 208 -12.14 10.97 25.99
CA LYS A 208 -12.94 10.84 27.21
C LYS A 208 -14.38 11.08 26.83
N PHE A 209 -15.25 10.16 27.23
CA PHE A 209 -16.68 10.41 27.17
C PHE A 209 -17.07 10.95 28.54
N ASP A 210 -17.71 12.13 28.51
CA ASP A 210 -18.34 12.73 29.68
C ASP A 210 -19.59 11.94 30.08
#